data_AF-A0AAE5AA43-F1
#
_entry.id   AF-A0AAE5AA43-F1
#
_cell.length_a   1.000
_cell.length_b   1.000
_cell.length_c   1.000
_cell.angle_alpha   90.00
_cell.angle_beta   90.00
_cell.angle_gamma   90.00
#
_symmetry.space_group_name_H-M   'P 1'
#
loop_
_entity.id
_entity.type
_entity.pdbx_description
1 polymer ?
#
loop_
_entity_poly.entity_id
_entity_poly.type
_entity_poly.pdbx_seq_one_letter_code
_entity_poly.pdbx_strand_id
1 'polypeptide(L)'
;LDAAVAADPLLPEVAWSWLVDALESRSEPLTALGGTVTATTSVRYGDIAGPPHAHQLELRASWTATSVELAAHVEAFCEVLAYAAGLPPAGVAQIKTQNGD
;
A
#
# COMPACT_ATOMS: atom_id res chain seq x y z
N LEU A 1 6.87 3.30 -7.70
CA LEU A 1 7.74 3.16 -6.51
C LEU A 1 9.18 3.38 -6.95
N ASP A 2 9.89 4.28 -6.28
CA ASP A 2 11.33 4.44 -6.48
C ASP A 2 12.06 3.19 -5.95
N ALA A 3 13.17 2.79 -6.58
CA ALA A 3 13.90 1.57 -6.23
C ALA A 3 14.43 1.60 -4.78
N ALA A 4 14.72 2.80 -4.25
CA ALA A 4 15.12 2.99 -2.85
C ALA A 4 13.99 2.65 -1.86
N VAL A 5 12.74 2.97 -2.19
CA VAL A 5 11.56 2.68 -1.35
C VAL A 5 11.22 1.19 -1.40
N ALA A 6 11.42 0.55 -2.55
CA ALA A 6 11.14 -0.87 -2.74
C ALA A 6 12.08 -1.79 -1.94
N ALA A 7 13.26 -1.29 -1.55
CA ALA A 7 14.24 -1.98 -0.73
C ALA A 7 14.16 -1.63 0.76
N ASP A 8 13.20 -0.80 1.18
CA ASP A 8 13.03 -0.42 2.58
C ASP A 8 12.63 -1.64 3.43
N PRO A 9 13.42 -2.01 4.46
CA PRO A 9 13.08 -3.13 5.34
C PRO A 9 11.77 -2.93 6.11
N LEU A 10 11.29 -1.69 6.26
CA LEU A 10 10.03 -1.34 6.94
C LEU A 10 8.82 -1.34 5.99
N LEU A 11 9.01 -1.60 4.70
CA LEU A 11 7.93 -1.58 3.72
C LEU A 11 6.77 -2.52 4.07
N PRO A 12 6.99 -3.74 4.64
CA PRO A 12 5.90 -4.58 5.10
C PRO A 12 5.04 -3.93 6.18
N GLU A 13 5.66 -3.32 7.18
CA GLU A 13 4.99 -2.64 8.29
C GLU A 13 4.22 -1.41 7.81
N VAL A 14 4.81 -0.64 6.89
CA VAL A 14 4.16 0.52 6.27
C VAL A 14 2.93 0.09 5.46
N ALA A 15 3.04 -0.97 4.66
CA ALA A 15 1.90 -1.44 3.88
C ALA A 15 0.79 -2.01 4.76
N TRP A 16 1.12 -2.63 5.89
CA TRP A 16 0.14 -3.02 6.89
C TRP A 16 -0.53 -1.81 7.54
N SER A 17 0.24 -0.78 7.89
CA SER A 17 -0.30 0.44 8.50
C SER A 17 -1.28 1.16 7.58
N TRP A 18 -1.02 1.21 6.27
CA TRP A 18 -1.97 1.78 5.31
C TRP A 18 -3.37 1.16 5.42
N LEU A 19 -3.45 -0.16 5.59
CA LEU A 19 -4.73 -0.84 5.75
C LEU A 19 -5.38 -0.52 7.10
N VAL A 20 -4.61 -0.55 8.18
CA VAL A 20 -5.10 -0.23 9.53
C VAL A 20 -5.62 1.21 9.57
N ASP A 21 -4.82 2.17 9.11
CA ASP A 21 -5.15 3.59 9.11
C ASP A 21 -6.37 3.88 8.22
N ALA A 22 -6.46 3.25 7.05
CA ALA A 22 -7.62 3.41 6.16
C ALA A 22 -8.91 2.85 6.80
N LEU A 23 -8.82 1.72 7.50
CA LEU A 23 -10.00 1.15 8.18
C LEU A 23 -10.39 1.96 9.43
N GLU A 24 -9.42 2.39 10.24
CA GLU A 24 -9.66 3.11 11.50
C GLU A 24 -10.05 4.59 11.31
N SER A 25 -9.63 5.21 10.20
CA SER A 25 -10.03 6.59 9.85
C SER A 25 -11.53 6.71 9.52
N ARG A 26 -12.22 5.59 9.33
CA ARG A 26 -13.66 5.54 9.05
C ARG A 26 -14.41 5.09 10.29
N SER A 27 -15.58 5.70 10.55
CA SER A 27 -16.36 5.47 11.77
C SER A 27 -17.11 4.13 11.82
N GLU A 28 -16.82 3.19 10.93
CA GLU A 28 -17.53 1.91 10.85
C GLU A 28 -16.83 0.81 11.67
N PRO A 29 -17.52 0.17 12.62
CA PRO A 29 -16.92 -0.82 13.49
C PRO A 29 -16.61 -2.14 12.76
N LEU A 30 -15.40 -2.65 12.97
CA LEU A 30 -14.93 -3.94 12.47
C LEU A 30 -14.37 -4.82 13.59
N THR A 31 -14.27 -6.11 13.33
CA THR A 31 -13.61 -7.08 14.21
C THR A 31 -12.75 -8.05 13.41
N ALA A 32 -11.93 -8.83 14.12
CA ALA A 32 -11.10 -9.89 13.53
C ALA A 32 -10.19 -9.39 12.39
N LEU A 33 -9.67 -8.16 12.47
CA LEU A 33 -8.67 -7.65 11.54
C LEU A 33 -7.39 -8.47 11.69
N GLY A 34 -6.96 -9.09 10.59
CA GLY A 34 -5.74 -9.85 10.54
C GLY A 34 -5.26 -10.05 9.11
N GLY A 35 -4.00 -10.40 8.97
CA GLY A 35 -3.40 -10.57 7.66
C GLY A 35 -1.90 -10.83 7.71
N THR A 36 -1.31 -10.92 6.53
CA THR A 36 0.12 -11.02 6.33
C THR A 36 0.56 -10.08 5.21
N VAL A 37 1.76 -9.54 5.37
CA VAL A 37 2.48 -8.84 4.30
C VAL A 37 3.74 -9.63 4.00
N THR A 38 3.92 -10.01 2.75
CA THR A 38 5.09 -10.77 2.27
C THR A 38 5.89 -9.88 1.34
N ALA A 39 7.13 -9.57 1.72
CA ALA A 39 8.10 -8.90 0.86
C ALA A 39 9.07 -9.93 0.27
N THR A 40 9.19 -9.93 -1.06
CA THR A 40 10.15 -10.75 -1.79
C THR A 40 11.14 -9.84 -2.49
N THR A 41 12.42 -10.03 -2.20
CA THR A 41 13.53 -9.38 -2.92
C THR A 41 14.27 -10.40 -3.76
N SER A 42 14.42 -10.12 -5.06
CA SER A 42 15.14 -10.96 -6.01
C SER A 42 16.31 -10.18 -6.59
N VAL A 43 17.51 -10.76 -6.51
CA VAL A 43 18.71 -10.27 -7.19
C VAL A 43 19.04 -11.21 -8.33
N ARG A 44 19.21 -10.67 -9.54
CA ARG A 44 19.58 -11.43 -10.73
C ARG A 44 21.09 -11.36 -10.94
N TYR A 45 21.69 -12.49 -11.30
CA TYR A 45 23.11 -12.62 -11.62
C TYR A 45 23.29 -13.27 -13.00
N GLY A 46 24.38 -12.94 -13.70
CA GLY A 46 24.66 -13.45 -15.04
C GLY A 46 23.68 -12.93 -16.10
N ASP A 47 23.39 -13.75 -17.12
CA ASP A 47 22.56 -13.37 -18.27
C ASP A 47 21.03 -13.53 -18.03
N ILE A 48 20.58 -13.50 -16.77
CA ILE A 48 19.15 -13.55 -16.46
C ILE A 48 18.50 -12.21 -16.83
N ALA A 49 17.60 -12.24 -17.81
CA ALA A 49 16.87 -11.06 -18.29
C ALA A 49 15.97 -10.43 -17.21
N GLY A 50 15.78 -9.12 -17.31
CA GLY A 50 14.95 -8.31 -16.40
C GLY A 50 15.78 -7.37 -15.53
N PRO A 51 15.14 -6.60 -14.64
CA PRO A 51 15.84 -5.64 -13.80
C PRO A 51 16.78 -6.36 -12.80
N PRO A 52 17.99 -5.83 -12.53
CA PRO A 52 18.98 -6.48 -11.65
C PRO A 52 18.45 -6.79 -10.25
N HIS A 53 17.58 -5.92 -9.75
CA HIS A 53 16.85 -6.08 -8.50
C HIS A 53 15.35 -6.01 -8.80
N ALA A 54 14.59 -6.92 -8.24
CA ALA A 54 13.14 -6.86 -8.23
C ALA A 54 12.63 -7.02 -6.81
N HIS A 55 11.66 -6.18 -6.45
CA HIS A 55 10.98 -6.21 -5.17
C HIS A 55 9.49 -6.41 -5.45
N GLN A 56 8.89 -7.36 -4.74
CA GLN A 56 7.46 -7.62 -4.80
C GLN A 56 6.92 -7.59 -3.38
N LEU A 57 5.81 -6.88 -3.21
CA LEU A 57 5.06 -6.84 -1.96
C LEU A 57 3.70 -7.48 -2.20
N GLU A 58 3.31 -8.39 -1.32
CA GLU A 58 2.01 -9.05 -1.36
C GLU A 58 1.33 -8.88 -0.01
N LEU A 59 0.14 -8.28 0.00
CA LEU A 59 -0.69 -8.11 1.18
C LEU A 59 -1.91 -9.04 1.08
N ARG A 60 -2.11 -9.86 2.12
CA ARG A 60 -3.33 -10.67 2.33
C ARG A 60 -3.95 -10.26 3.64
N ALA A 61 -5.21 -9.84 3.64
CA ALA A 61 -5.90 -9.43 4.84
C ALA A 61 -7.36 -9.88 4.83
N SER A 62 -7.92 -9.99 6.02
CA SER A 62 -9.34 -10.19 6.25
C SER A 62 -9.79 -9.44 7.50
N TRP A 63 -11.07 -9.09 7.51
CA TRP A 63 -11.76 -8.48 8.65
C TRP A 63 -13.26 -8.76 8.52
N THR A 64 -13.98 -8.59 9.62
CA THR A 64 -15.43 -8.75 9.69
C THR A 64 -16.08 -7.41 9.99
N ALA A 65 -16.86 -6.90 9.04
CA ALA A 65 -17.75 -5.76 9.29
C ALA A 65 -18.82 -6.15 10.33
N THR A 66 -19.09 -5.27 11.28
CA THR A 66 -20.12 -5.51 12.31
C THR A 66 -21.46 -4.86 11.99
N SER A 67 -21.50 -4.03 10.95
CA SER A 67 -22.69 -3.42 10.37
C SER A 67 -22.91 -3.89 8.92
N VAL A 68 -24.07 -3.56 8.35
CA VAL A 68 -24.35 -3.78 6.91
C VAL A 68 -23.81 -2.65 6.03
N GLU A 69 -23.23 -1.61 6.63
CA GLU A 69 -22.66 -0.45 5.93
C GLU A 69 -21.28 -0.81 5.38
N LEU A 70 -21.25 -1.60 4.31
CA LEU A 70 -20.02 -2.12 3.72
C LEU A 70 -19.22 -1.09 2.91
N ALA A 71 -19.84 0.04 2.54
CA ALA A 71 -19.22 1.04 1.67
C ALA A 71 -17.89 1.55 2.24
N ALA A 72 -17.86 1.88 3.54
CA ALA A 72 -16.66 2.36 4.21
C ALA A 72 -15.50 1.36 4.16
N HIS A 73 -15.78 0.06 4.31
CA HIS A 73 -14.77 -0.99 4.24
C HIS A 73 -14.19 -1.14 2.83
N VAL A 74 -15.03 -1.03 1.80
CA VAL A 74 -14.58 -1.10 0.39
C VAL A 74 -13.75 0.13 0.04
N GLU A 75 -14.18 1.32 0.45
CA GLU A 75 -13.44 2.57 0.22
C GLU A 75 -12.08 2.56 0.90
N ALA A 76 -11.99 2.07 2.13
CA ALA A 76 -10.71 1.89 2.82
C ALA A 76 -9.77 0.98 2.03
N PHE A 77 -10.29 -0.14 1.52
CA PHE A 77 -9.48 -1.05 0.70
C PHE A 77 -9.03 -0.41 -0.62
N CYS A 78 -9.91 0.36 -1.28
CA CYS A 78 -9.55 1.11 -2.49
C CYS A 78 -8.45 2.15 -2.23
N GLU A 79 -8.46 2.80 -1.07
CA GLU A 79 -7.42 3.75 -0.66
C GLU A 79 -6.04 3.07 -0.54
N VAL A 80 -5.99 1.88 0.08
CA VAL A 80 -4.76 1.07 0.16
C VAL A 80 -4.26 0.70 -1.23
N LEU A 81 -5.15 0.32 -2.16
CA LEU A 81 -4.79 0.03 -3.55
C LEU A 81 -4.23 1.27 -4.26
N ALA A 82 -4.76 2.46 -3.97
CA ALA A 82 -4.24 3.72 -4.51
C ALA A 82 -2.82 3.99 -4.01
N TYR A 83 -2.54 3.80 -2.72
CA TYR A 83 -1.19 3.90 -2.17
C TYR A 83 -0.22 2.90 -2.79
N ALA A 84 -0.64 1.64 -2.94
CA ALA A 84 0.16 0.61 -3.61
C ALA A 84 0.46 0.95 -5.09
N ALA A 85 -0.47 1.62 -5.77
CA ALA A 85 -0.28 2.12 -7.13
C ALA A 85 0.59 3.40 -7.21
N GLY A 86 0.97 3.99 -6.06
CA GLY A 86 1.74 5.24 -5.99
C GLY A 86 0.92 6.50 -6.29
N LEU A 87 -0.41 6.42 -6.17
CA LEU A 87 -1.28 7.59 -6.27
C LEU A 87 -1.20 8.43 -4.99
N PRO A 88 -1.22 9.77 -5.09
CA PRO A 88 -1.27 10.62 -3.92
C PRO A 88 -2.62 10.43 -3.16
N PRO A 89 -2.65 10.67 -1.83
CA PRO A 89 -3.90 10.70 -1.08
C PRO A 89 -4.91 11.67 -1.72
N ALA A 90 -6.20 11.32 -1.66
CA ALA A 90 -7.25 12.19 -2.19
C ALA A 90 -7.17 13.59 -1.55
N GLY A 91 -7.16 14.63 -2.39
CA GLY A 91 -7.02 16.03 -1.95
C GLY A 91 -5.58 16.56 -1.94
N VAL A 92 -4.56 15.72 -2.16
CA VAL A 92 -3.17 16.16 -2.35
C VAL A 92 -2.89 16.33 -3.85
N ALA A 93 -2.98 17.56 -4.35
CA ALA A 93 -2.50 17.89 -5.69
C ALA A 93 -0.97 18.09 -5.68
N GLN A 94 -0.26 17.48 -6.62
CA GLN A 94 1.17 17.78 -6.80
C GLN A 94 1.35 19.27 -7.11
N ILE A 95 2.14 19.96 -6.28
CA ILE A 95 2.55 21.34 -6.54
C ILE A 95 3.42 21.30 -7.81
N LYS A 96 2.92 21.83 -8.92
CA LYS A 96 3.75 22.11 -10.08
C LYS A 96 4.79 23.14 -9.68
N THR A 97 6.06 22.75 -9.59
CA THR A 97 7.17 23.70 -9.53
C THR A 97 7.17 24.49 -10.84
N GLN A 98 6.66 25.72 -10.82
CA GLN A 98 6.95 26.69 -11.87
C GLN A 98 8.41 27.11 -11.67
N ASN A 99 9.32 26.55 -12.47
CA ASN A 99 10.61 27.20 -12.68
C ASN A 99 10.32 28.46 -13.50
N GLY A 100 10.37 29.61 -12.82
CA GLY A 100 10.42 30.92 -13.46
C GLY A 100 11.80 31.16 -14.09
N ASP A 101 11.73 31.77 -15.27
CA ASP A 101 12.73 32.54 -16.04
C ASP A 101 14.12 31.93 -16.32
#